data_AF-A0A1Y0HYW2-F1
#
_entry.id   AF-A0A1Y0HYW2-F1
#
_cell.length_a   1.000
_cell.length_b   1.000
_cell.length_c   1.000
_cell.angle_alpha   90.00
_cell.angle_beta   90.00
_cell.angle_gamma   90.00
#
_symmetry.space_group_name_H-M   'P 1'
#
loop_
_entity.id
_entity.type
_entity.pdbx_description
1 polymer ?
#
loop_
_entity_poly.entity_id
_entity_poly.type
_entity_poly.pdbx_seq_one_letter_code
_entity_poly.pdbx_strand_id
1 'polypeptide(L)'
;MTVTSTPPSTDPSGYPTGRERRHARGTRRHRGAWIAVVVTLALLLGAAGGGLVWYRGSTYDDLAAQTTTAQALLTTSDGKVADPAVRDDLAAEVDDARALLGASFLDRMTTGTTGATASLEQAAQAVHASMLDHARAEVEAARTSLAPVQEQGEKIYAATEGLGADEAVRARLREALDAAAATSGTAGSGAAADDLAALEQAVLDLEAGLATVATSTEEVSTAQDAVSCPAPDQVWDPDGGRVPDSALAAIPWSPSDRVRADVLDGLVALDAAYVERFGVHLTINSSYRTYEEQAGLYDPSSPIAAPPGCSNHGLGFAVDLGGGVQAFGTPQYDWLKQNAEAFGWTHPDFAEPDGRVPEPWHWESVLARADS
;
A
#
# COMPACT_ATOMS: atom_id res chain seq x y z
N MET A 1 -54.47 -19.71 28.55
CA MET A 1 -53.13 -20.23 28.27
C MET A 1 -52.15 -19.37 29.04
N THR A 2 -51.73 -19.88 30.20
CA THR A 2 -50.65 -19.38 31.04
C THR A 2 -49.30 -19.71 30.36
N VAL A 3 -48.34 -18.79 30.35
CA VAL A 3 -47.00 -18.98 30.94
C VAL A 3 -46.39 -17.58 31.19
N THR A 4 -46.16 -17.34 32.48
CA THR A 4 -45.36 -16.29 33.12
C THR A 4 -43.87 -16.53 32.95
N SER A 5 -43.06 -15.46 32.91
CA SER A 5 -41.63 -15.56 33.25
C SER A 5 -41.18 -14.25 33.90
N THR A 6 -40.94 -14.33 35.22
CA THR A 6 -40.12 -13.39 36.00
C THR A 6 -38.92 -14.18 36.49
N PRO A 7 -37.73 -13.56 36.60
CA PRO A 7 -37.04 -13.64 37.89
C PRO A 7 -36.37 -12.32 38.34
N PRO A 8 -35.96 -12.21 39.63
CA PRO A 8 -35.61 -10.96 40.29
C PRO A 8 -34.13 -10.81 40.77
N SER A 9 -33.76 -9.55 41.03
CA SER A 9 -32.90 -8.91 42.07
C SER A 9 -31.55 -9.51 42.58
N THR A 10 -30.48 -8.73 42.34
CA THR A 10 -29.42 -8.18 43.24
C THR A 10 -28.90 -8.91 44.50
N ASP A 11 -27.56 -9.19 44.51
CA ASP A 11 -26.46 -8.98 45.51
C ASP A 11 -26.68 -9.33 47.03
N PRO A 12 -25.67 -9.50 47.94
CA PRO A 12 -24.20 -9.37 47.84
C PRO A 12 -23.34 -10.42 48.62
N SER A 13 -22.01 -10.26 48.51
CA SER A 13 -20.95 -10.62 49.48
C SER A 13 -20.61 -12.09 49.77
N GLY A 14 -19.33 -12.44 49.61
CA GLY A 14 -18.78 -13.70 50.12
C GLY A 14 -17.32 -13.94 49.77
N TYR A 15 -16.39 -13.39 50.57
CA TYR A 15 -15.00 -13.87 50.62
C TYR A 15 -14.95 -15.24 51.32
N PRO A 16 -14.04 -16.14 50.90
CA PRO A 16 -13.23 -16.85 51.87
C PRO A 16 -11.72 -16.85 51.53
N THR A 17 -10.97 -16.34 52.50
CA THR A 17 -9.66 -16.76 53.03
C THR A 17 -8.88 -17.91 52.35
N GLY A 18 -7.69 -17.57 51.85
CA GLY A 18 -6.40 -18.05 52.40
C GLY A 18 -6.12 -19.55 52.55
N ARG A 19 -5.90 -20.26 51.44
CA ARG A 19 -4.93 -21.37 51.26
C ARG A 19 -4.93 -21.64 49.76
N GLU A 20 -3.93 -21.27 48.98
CA GLU A 20 -2.75 -22.10 48.76
C GLU A 20 -1.67 -21.28 48.05
N ARG A 21 -0.58 -21.01 48.76
CA ARG A 21 0.71 -20.72 48.14
C ARG A 21 1.30 -22.06 47.72
N ARG A 22 1.42 -22.27 46.40
CA ARG A 22 2.49 -23.00 45.69
C ARG A 22 1.90 -23.50 44.38
N HIS A 23 2.28 -22.86 43.28
CA HIS A 23 2.88 -23.49 42.10
C HIS A 23 2.91 -22.45 40.99
N ALA A 24 3.96 -21.64 41.04
CA ALA A 24 4.46 -20.93 39.88
C ALA A 24 5.03 -21.95 38.88
N ARG A 25 4.93 -21.58 37.60
CA ARG A 25 5.50 -22.22 36.39
C ARG A 25 4.61 -23.25 35.69
N GLY A 26 4.06 -22.80 34.57
CA GLY A 26 3.66 -23.68 33.48
C GLY A 26 2.54 -23.06 32.65
N THR A 27 2.89 -22.29 31.61
CA THR A 27 2.13 -22.12 30.34
C THR A 27 2.65 -20.91 29.56
N ARG A 28 3.86 -21.02 29.00
CA ARG A 28 4.26 -20.29 27.78
C ARG A 28 5.33 -21.12 27.09
N ARG A 29 4.91 -22.05 26.23
CA ARG A 29 5.77 -22.77 25.28
C ARG A 29 4.88 -23.53 24.30
N HIS A 30 4.37 -22.83 23.29
CA HIS A 30 3.94 -23.42 22.02
C HIS A 30 3.89 -22.29 21.00
N ARG A 31 5.01 -22.11 20.28
CA ARG A 31 5.27 -21.33 19.05
C ARG A 31 6.73 -20.91 19.13
N GLY A 32 7.59 -21.54 18.35
CA GLY A 32 9.05 -21.38 18.39
C GLY A 32 9.77 -22.71 18.63
N ALA A 33 9.74 -23.59 17.63
CA ALA A 33 10.61 -24.77 17.54
C ALA A 33 10.60 -25.32 16.10
N TRP A 34 11.12 -24.55 15.15
CA TRP A 34 11.51 -25.06 13.83
C TRP A 34 12.87 -24.54 13.38
N ILE A 35 13.77 -24.27 14.33
CA ILE A 35 15.19 -24.00 14.06
C ILE A 35 16.02 -24.74 15.12
N ALA A 36 17.08 -25.40 14.64
CA ALA A 36 18.13 -26.11 15.36
C ALA A 36 17.88 -27.59 15.74
N VAL A 37 17.98 -28.48 14.74
CA VAL A 37 18.71 -29.76 14.92
C VAL A 37 19.47 -30.08 13.63
N VAL A 38 20.63 -29.44 13.44
CA VAL A 38 21.72 -30.00 12.63
C VAL A 38 22.95 -29.98 13.52
N VAL A 39 23.71 -31.07 13.47
CA VAL A 39 24.89 -31.40 14.27
C VAL A 39 24.57 -31.96 15.65
N THR A 40 24.59 -33.29 15.79
CA THR A 40 25.73 -34.03 16.39
C THR A 40 25.40 -35.53 16.41
N LEU A 41 26.16 -36.38 15.72
CA LEU A 41 26.47 -37.72 16.26
C LEU A 41 27.59 -38.40 15.48
N ALA A 42 28.77 -38.46 16.10
CA ALA A 42 29.85 -39.33 15.72
C ALA A 42 30.20 -40.27 16.89
N LEU A 43 30.29 -41.56 16.55
CA LEU A 43 31.02 -42.68 17.18
C LEU A 43 30.39 -43.36 18.41
N LEU A 44 30.12 -44.67 18.28
CA LEU A 44 31.07 -45.74 18.66
C LEU A 44 30.63 -47.14 18.16
N LEU A 45 31.64 -47.93 17.76
CA LEU A 45 31.62 -49.27 17.16
C LEU A 45 31.39 -50.41 18.17
N GLY A 46 30.83 -51.54 17.72
CA GLY A 46 31.14 -52.86 18.33
C GLY A 46 30.20 -54.05 18.06
N ALA A 47 30.31 -54.69 16.88
CA ALA A 47 30.20 -56.17 16.68
C ALA A 47 30.18 -56.46 15.16
N ALA A 48 31.17 -57.18 14.64
CA ALA A 48 31.57 -57.24 13.21
C ALA A 48 30.62 -57.93 12.20
N GLY A 49 29.32 -58.01 12.50
CA GLY A 49 28.25 -58.36 11.55
C GLY A 49 26.95 -57.65 11.87
N GLY A 50 26.64 -57.50 13.17
CA GLY A 50 25.47 -56.75 13.65
C GLY A 50 25.66 -55.22 13.63
N GLY A 51 26.84 -54.71 13.93
CA GLY A 51 27.11 -53.27 13.99
C GLY A 51 27.18 -52.59 12.61
N LEU A 52 27.59 -53.32 11.57
CA LEU A 52 27.64 -52.80 10.20
C LEU A 52 26.25 -52.82 9.54
N VAL A 53 25.42 -53.80 9.90
CA VAL A 53 23.99 -53.86 9.52
C VAL A 53 23.17 -52.83 10.31
N TRP A 54 23.46 -52.63 11.60
CA TRP A 54 22.79 -51.62 12.42
C TRP A 54 23.18 -50.18 12.02
N TYR A 55 24.47 -49.90 11.82
CA TYR A 55 24.95 -48.61 11.32
C TYR A 55 24.47 -48.31 9.89
N ARG A 56 24.36 -49.34 9.02
CA ARG A 56 23.76 -49.13 7.70
C ARG A 56 22.24 -48.99 7.76
N GLY A 57 21.58 -49.73 8.64
CA GLY A 57 20.16 -49.55 8.94
C GLY A 57 19.86 -48.10 9.32
N SER A 58 20.66 -47.52 10.23
CA SER A 58 20.52 -46.11 10.59
C SER A 58 20.77 -45.16 9.41
N THR A 59 21.76 -45.42 8.54
CA THR A 59 22.00 -44.53 7.37
C THR A 59 20.87 -44.57 6.31
N TYR A 60 20.13 -45.67 6.22
CA TYR A 60 18.97 -45.76 5.32
C TYR A 60 17.73 -45.12 5.95
N ASP A 61 17.54 -45.27 7.27
CA ASP A 61 16.49 -44.58 8.02
C ASP A 61 16.72 -43.04 7.99
N ASP A 62 17.97 -42.60 8.09
CA ASP A 62 18.38 -41.20 7.96
C ASP A 62 18.05 -40.65 6.56
N LEU A 63 18.38 -41.39 5.48
CA LEU A 63 18.03 -40.99 4.12
C LEU A 63 16.52 -40.92 3.92
N ALA A 64 15.75 -41.86 4.48
CA ALA A 64 14.28 -41.85 4.41
C ALA A 64 13.69 -40.63 5.14
N ALA A 65 14.23 -40.28 6.31
CA ALA A 65 13.84 -39.08 7.04
C ALA A 65 14.16 -37.81 6.23
N GLN A 66 15.37 -37.69 5.68
CA GLN A 66 15.76 -36.54 4.86
C GLN A 66 14.92 -36.42 3.58
N THR A 67 14.61 -37.53 2.92
CA THR A 67 13.73 -37.56 1.74
C THR A 67 12.35 -37.01 2.07
N THR A 68 11.82 -37.36 3.25
CA THR A 68 10.53 -36.83 3.74
C THR A 68 10.61 -35.32 3.99
N THR A 69 11.69 -34.84 4.62
CA THR A 69 11.94 -33.41 4.83
C THR A 69 12.07 -32.64 3.53
N ALA A 70 12.81 -33.17 2.55
CA ALA A 70 12.98 -32.57 1.22
C ALA A 70 11.65 -32.49 0.46
N GLN A 71 10.78 -33.51 0.57
CA GLN A 71 9.44 -33.46 0.00
C GLN A 71 8.55 -32.39 0.66
N ALA A 72 8.66 -32.22 1.98
CA ALA A 72 7.97 -31.14 2.68
C ALA A 72 8.49 -29.77 2.21
N LEU A 73 9.81 -29.63 2.02
CA LEU A 73 10.43 -28.42 1.48
C LEU A 73 9.94 -28.08 0.07
N LEU A 74 9.79 -29.06 -0.84
CA LEU A 74 9.17 -28.86 -2.15
C LEU A 74 7.73 -28.37 -2.05
N THR A 75 6.99 -28.79 -1.03
CA THR A 75 5.61 -28.31 -0.81
C THR A 75 5.62 -26.86 -0.31
N THR A 76 6.47 -26.53 0.67
CA THR A 76 6.49 -25.19 1.29
C THR A 76 7.18 -24.13 0.43
N SER A 77 8.05 -24.53 -0.50
CA SER A 77 8.76 -23.62 -1.39
C SER A 77 8.00 -23.30 -2.69
N ASP A 78 6.77 -23.78 -2.83
CA ASP A 78 5.99 -23.59 -4.07
C ASP A 78 5.63 -22.12 -4.27
N GLY A 79 6.02 -21.58 -5.44
CA GLY A 79 5.91 -20.14 -5.73
C GLY A 79 6.80 -19.23 -4.87
N LYS A 80 7.68 -19.78 -4.03
CA LYS A 80 8.49 -19.04 -3.05
C LYS A 80 10.00 -19.17 -3.27
N VAL A 81 10.44 -19.38 -4.50
CA VAL A 81 11.87 -19.47 -4.87
C VAL A 81 12.18 -18.45 -5.95
N ALA A 82 13.40 -17.90 -5.94
CA ALA A 82 13.86 -16.97 -6.95
C ALA A 82 14.17 -17.67 -8.29
N ASP A 83 14.66 -18.91 -8.23
CA ASP A 83 14.94 -19.75 -9.40
C ASP A 83 14.10 -21.02 -9.32
N PRO A 84 13.09 -21.20 -10.19
CA PRO A 84 12.28 -22.43 -10.21
C PRO A 84 13.09 -23.71 -10.46
N ALA A 85 14.24 -23.64 -11.16
CA ALA A 85 15.03 -24.82 -11.53
C ALA A 85 15.60 -25.56 -10.31
N VAL A 86 15.88 -24.84 -9.21
CA VAL A 86 16.37 -25.47 -7.96
C VAL A 86 15.35 -26.42 -7.34
N ARG A 87 14.05 -26.21 -7.59
CA ARG A 87 12.98 -27.12 -7.16
C ARG A 87 12.95 -28.37 -8.03
N ASP A 88 13.17 -28.23 -9.33
CA ASP A 88 13.24 -29.37 -10.27
C ASP A 88 14.42 -30.28 -9.91
N ASP A 89 15.58 -29.69 -9.58
CA ASP A 89 16.76 -30.42 -9.10
C ASP A 89 16.47 -31.17 -7.78
N LEU A 90 15.83 -30.50 -6.80
CA LEU A 90 15.44 -31.16 -5.55
C LEU A 90 14.40 -32.28 -5.78
N ALA A 91 13.47 -32.10 -6.71
CA ALA A 91 12.50 -33.13 -7.06
C ALA A 91 13.16 -34.37 -7.65
N ALA A 92 14.15 -34.18 -8.55
CA ALA A 92 14.94 -35.28 -9.10
C ALA A 92 15.71 -36.04 -8.01
N GLU A 93 16.40 -35.33 -7.09
CA GLU A 93 17.14 -35.96 -5.98
C GLU A 93 16.22 -36.69 -5.00
N VAL A 94 15.01 -36.18 -4.76
CA VAL A 94 13.99 -36.86 -3.96
C VAL A 94 13.54 -38.16 -4.63
N ASP A 95 13.33 -38.16 -5.95
CA ASP A 95 12.93 -39.35 -6.69
C ASP A 95 14.06 -40.40 -6.74
N ASP A 96 15.30 -39.97 -6.92
CA ASP A 96 16.49 -40.84 -6.86
C ASP A 96 16.67 -41.45 -5.46
N ALA A 97 16.49 -40.66 -4.40
CA ALA A 97 16.54 -41.15 -3.02
C ALA A 97 15.43 -42.18 -2.74
N ARG A 98 14.20 -41.95 -3.22
CA ARG A 98 13.10 -42.94 -3.11
C ARG A 98 13.39 -44.21 -3.88
N ALA A 99 13.95 -44.10 -5.09
CA ALA A 99 14.34 -45.26 -5.90
C ALA A 99 15.39 -46.11 -5.17
N LEU A 100 16.39 -45.47 -4.55
CA LEU A 100 17.40 -46.14 -3.74
C LEU A 100 16.80 -46.82 -2.50
N LEU A 101 15.87 -46.17 -1.80
CA LEU A 101 15.18 -46.73 -0.62
C LEU A 101 14.30 -47.94 -0.99
N GLY A 102 13.70 -47.93 -2.17
CA GLY A 102 12.88 -49.02 -2.71
C GLY A 102 13.68 -50.18 -3.32
N ALA A 103 14.98 -50.04 -3.53
CA ALA A 103 15.82 -51.04 -4.17
C ALA A 103 16.05 -52.31 -3.30
N SER A 104 16.45 -53.39 -3.96
CA SER A 104 16.73 -54.67 -3.28
C SER A 104 17.83 -54.50 -2.22
N PHE A 105 17.84 -55.35 -1.20
CA PHE A 105 18.86 -55.28 -0.14
C PHE A 105 20.29 -55.39 -0.69
N LEU A 106 20.50 -56.17 -1.74
CA LEU A 106 21.81 -56.34 -2.37
C LEU A 106 22.24 -55.09 -3.14
N ASP A 107 21.34 -54.47 -3.90
CA ASP A 107 21.62 -53.22 -4.63
C ASP A 107 21.89 -52.05 -3.68
N ARG A 108 21.11 -51.97 -2.59
CA ARG A 108 21.36 -51.02 -1.50
C ARG A 108 22.72 -51.27 -0.85
N MET A 109 23.13 -52.52 -0.67
CA MET A 109 24.43 -52.83 -0.06
C MET A 109 25.61 -52.38 -0.94
N THR A 110 25.48 -52.46 -2.27
CA THR A 110 26.55 -52.09 -3.21
C THR A 110 26.64 -50.60 -3.48
N THR A 111 25.51 -49.90 -3.55
CA THR A 111 25.48 -48.47 -3.89
C THR A 111 25.77 -47.58 -2.69
N GLY A 112 25.25 -47.93 -1.50
CA GLY A 112 25.32 -47.08 -0.31
C GLY A 112 24.46 -45.82 -0.40
N THR A 113 24.37 -45.04 0.70
CA THR A 113 23.52 -43.84 0.78
C THR A 113 24.27 -42.53 0.74
N THR A 114 25.59 -42.52 1.00
CA THR A 114 26.36 -41.29 1.23
C THR A 114 26.26 -40.28 0.08
N GLY A 115 26.30 -40.75 -1.18
CA GLY A 115 26.15 -39.87 -2.35
C GLY A 115 24.76 -39.26 -2.43
N ALA A 116 23.71 -40.08 -2.35
CA ALA A 116 22.32 -39.62 -2.38
C ALA A 116 21.99 -38.67 -1.21
N THR A 117 22.52 -38.95 -0.02
CA THR A 117 22.40 -38.06 1.16
C THR A 117 23.04 -36.70 0.88
N ALA A 118 24.26 -36.67 0.33
CA ALA A 118 24.97 -35.42 0.06
C ALA A 118 24.31 -34.59 -1.06
N SER A 119 23.88 -35.23 -2.16
CA SER A 119 23.18 -34.55 -3.25
C SER A 119 21.83 -34.00 -2.81
N LEU A 120 21.05 -34.78 -2.05
CA LEU A 120 19.76 -34.35 -1.50
C LEU A 120 19.92 -33.17 -0.53
N GLU A 121 20.94 -33.20 0.33
CA GLU A 121 21.27 -32.10 1.24
C GLU A 121 21.66 -30.83 0.45
N GLN A 122 22.50 -30.97 -0.58
CA GLN A 122 22.92 -29.85 -1.42
C GLN A 122 21.73 -29.22 -2.17
N ALA A 123 20.86 -30.03 -2.76
CA ALA A 123 19.68 -29.55 -3.46
C ALA A 123 18.69 -28.87 -2.49
N ALA A 124 18.51 -29.42 -1.28
CA ALA A 124 17.67 -28.81 -0.26
C ALA A 124 18.23 -27.45 0.21
N GLN A 125 19.55 -27.33 0.39
CA GLN A 125 20.22 -26.07 0.70
C GLN A 125 20.07 -25.03 -0.43
N ALA A 126 20.16 -25.45 -1.70
CA ALA A 126 19.95 -24.58 -2.85
C ALA A 126 18.52 -24.02 -2.89
N VAL A 127 17.51 -24.87 -2.63
CA VAL A 127 16.11 -24.41 -2.51
C VAL A 127 15.95 -23.41 -1.37
N HIS A 128 16.50 -23.71 -0.19
CA HIS A 128 16.41 -22.80 0.95
C HIS A 128 17.08 -21.44 0.67
N ALA A 129 18.25 -21.43 0.04
CA ALA A 129 18.92 -20.19 -0.37
C ALA A 129 18.07 -19.40 -1.38
N SER A 130 17.48 -20.08 -2.37
CA SER A 130 16.58 -19.45 -3.34
C SER A 130 15.30 -18.89 -2.70
N MET A 131 14.79 -19.52 -1.63
CA MET A 131 13.67 -18.99 -0.85
C MET A 131 14.03 -17.71 -0.10
N LEU A 132 15.23 -17.66 0.50
CA LEU A 132 15.71 -16.45 1.16
C LEU A 132 15.86 -15.29 0.17
N ASP A 133 16.41 -15.55 -1.01
CA ASP A 133 16.54 -14.53 -2.06
C ASP A 133 15.18 -14.02 -2.55
N HIS A 134 14.21 -14.92 -2.75
CA HIS A 134 12.84 -14.53 -3.05
C HIS A 134 12.23 -13.66 -1.94
N ALA A 135 12.29 -14.10 -0.69
CA ALA A 135 11.72 -13.37 0.43
C ALA A 135 12.37 -11.99 0.64
N ARG A 136 13.69 -11.85 0.40
CA ARG A 136 14.38 -10.56 0.40
C ARG A 136 13.88 -9.63 -0.70
N ALA A 137 13.63 -10.17 -1.90
CA ALA A 137 13.07 -9.40 -3.01
C ALA A 137 11.64 -8.91 -2.70
N GLU A 138 10.81 -9.76 -2.09
CA GLU A 138 9.45 -9.38 -1.63
C GLU A 138 9.49 -8.27 -0.58
N VAL A 139 10.41 -8.34 0.39
CA VAL A 139 10.61 -7.26 1.38
C VAL A 139 10.98 -5.94 0.68
N GLU A 140 11.89 -5.96 -0.28
CA GLU A 140 12.29 -4.75 -1.01
C GLU A 140 11.14 -4.19 -1.86
N ALA A 141 10.34 -5.05 -2.49
CA ALA A 141 9.15 -4.66 -3.23
C ALA A 141 8.10 -4.01 -2.32
N ALA A 142 7.86 -4.59 -1.13
CA ALA A 142 6.94 -4.03 -0.14
C ALA A 142 7.42 -2.66 0.38
N ARG A 143 8.73 -2.50 0.64
CA ARG A 143 9.31 -1.20 1.03
C ARG A 143 9.18 -0.15 -0.07
N THR A 144 9.46 -0.53 -1.32
CA THR A 144 9.30 0.34 -2.49
C THR A 144 7.87 0.80 -2.64
N SER A 145 6.89 -0.08 -2.38
CA SER A 145 5.46 0.23 -2.45
C SER A 145 5.00 1.14 -1.30
N LEU A 146 5.57 0.98 -0.11
CA LEU A 146 5.25 1.80 1.07
C LEU A 146 5.78 3.24 0.96
N ALA A 147 6.94 3.44 0.36
CA ALA A 147 7.62 4.74 0.28
C ALA A 147 6.75 5.91 -0.23
N PRO A 148 6.06 5.83 -1.39
CA PRO A 148 5.22 6.93 -1.87
C PRO A 148 4.00 7.20 -0.96
N VAL A 149 3.46 6.17 -0.30
CA VAL A 149 2.35 6.33 0.64
C VAL A 149 2.80 7.08 1.90
N GLN A 150 4.02 6.80 2.38
CA GLN A 150 4.62 7.58 3.48
C GLN A 150 4.88 9.03 3.08
N GLU A 151 5.44 9.26 1.89
CA GLU A 151 5.70 10.61 1.38
C GLU A 151 4.40 11.43 1.31
N GLN A 152 3.32 10.84 0.78
CA GLN A 152 2.01 11.48 0.73
C GLN A 152 1.45 11.75 2.14
N GLY A 153 1.57 10.79 3.06
CA GLY A 153 1.14 10.97 4.44
C GLY A 153 1.90 12.09 5.16
N GLU A 154 3.22 12.17 4.99
CA GLU A 154 4.05 13.26 5.53
C GLU A 154 3.65 14.62 4.95
N LYS A 155 3.41 14.68 3.63
CA LYS A 155 2.95 15.89 2.96
C LYS A 155 1.63 16.38 3.53
N ILE A 156 0.63 15.49 3.66
CA ILE A 156 -0.68 15.82 4.23
C ILE A 156 -0.54 16.24 5.68
N TYR A 157 0.22 15.51 6.49
CA TYR A 157 0.45 15.83 7.90
C TYR A 157 1.05 17.24 8.09
N ALA A 158 2.04 17.60 7.27
CA ALA A 158 2.66 18.92 7.28
C ALA A 158 1.72 20.02 6.76
N ALA A 159 1.02 19.77 5.63
CA ALA A 159 0.13 20.76 5.01
C ALA A 159 -1.08 21.12 5.88
N THR A 160 -1.50 20.21 6.75
CA THR A 160 -2.64 20.40 7.66
C THR A 160 -2.26 21.12 8.97
N GLU A 161 -0.97 21.40 9.21
CA GLU A 161 -0.51 22.02 10.47
C GLU A 161 -1.11 23.42 10.67
N GLY A 162 -1.79 23.61 11.80
CA GLY A 162 -2.41 24.90 12.14
C GLY A 162 -3.66 25.25 11.31
N LEU A 163 -4.13 24.36 10.43
CA LEU A 163 -5.34 24.56 9.62
C LEU A 163 -6.63 24.05 10.29
N GLY A 164 -6.53 23.52 11.52
CA GLY A 164 -7.69 23.21 12.37
C GLY A 164 -8.26 21.80 12.26
N ALA A 165 -7.64 20.89 11.49
CA ALA A 165 -7.97 19.47 11.54
C ALA A 165 -7.84 18.91 12.98
N ASP A 166 -8.69 17.92 13.31
CA ASP A 166 -8.71 17.30 14.64
C ASP A 166 -7.33 16.72 15.03
N GLU A 167 -6.78 17.19 16.14
CA GLU A 167 -5.44 16.82 16.59
C GLU A 167 -5.30 15.33 16.95
N ALA A 168 -6.38 14.66 17.38
CA ALA A 168 -6.36 13.22 17.61
C ALA A 168 -6.30 12.45 16.29
N VAL A 169 -6.95 12.94 15.23
CA VAL A 169 -6.85 12.37 13.88
C VAL A 169 -5.43 12.58 13.31
N ARG A 170 -4.88 13.80 13.44
CA ARG A 170 -3.48 14.08 13.08
C ARG A 170 -2.49 13.20 13.82
N ALA A 171 -2.69 12.98 15.13
CA ALA A 171 -1.82 12.13 15.94
C ALA A 171 -1.79 10.68 15.45
N ARG A 172 -2.93 10.12 15.03
CA ARG A 172 -3.00 8.76 14.45
C ARG A 172 -2.16 8.64 13.18
N LEU A 173 -2.20 9.64 12.29
CA LEU A 173 -1.34 9.65 11.10
C LEU A 173 0.14 9.71 11.47
N ARG A 174 0.53 10.56 12.42
CA ARG A 174 1.93 10.63 12.91
C ARG A 174 2.40 9.29 13.46
N GLU A 175 1.60 8.64 14.30
CA GLU A 175 1.89 7.32 14.87
C GLU A 175 2.04 6.26 13.75
N ALA A 176 1.16 6.28 12.75
CA ALA A 176 1.22 5.36 11.61
C ALA A 176 2.50 5.57 10.78
N LEU A 177 2.87 6.82 10.49
CA LEU A 177 4.09 7.17 9.76
C LEU A 177 5.36 6.75 10.51
N ASP A 178 5.41 6.99 11.82
CA ASP A 178 6.54 6.61 12.67
C ASP A 178 6.69 5.09 12.77
N ALA A 179 5.57 4.37 12.92
CA ALA A 179 5.56 2.91 12.93
C ALA A 179 6.03 2.34 11.58
N ALA A 180 5.51 2.88 10.46
CA ALA A 180 5.90 2.47 9.11
C ALA A 180 7.40 2.73 8.84
N ALA A 181 7.92 3.88 9.27
CA ALA A 181 9.35 4.21 9.15
C ALA A 181 10.23 3.26 9.98
N ALA A 182 9.82 2.94 11.21
CA ALA A 182 10.51 1.98 12.06
C ALA A 182 10.52 0.57 11.43
N THR A 183 9.37 0.09 10.95
CA THR A 183 9.23 -1.21 10.28
C THR A 183 10.14 -1.28 9.04
N SER A 184 10.07 -0.28 8.14
CA SER A 184 10.94 -0.19 6.96
C SER A 184 12.43 -0.16 7.32
N GLY A 185 12.81 0.56 8.38
CA GLY A 185 14.18 0.57 8.88
C GLY A 185 14.65 -0.79 9.39
N THR A 186 13.82 -1.51 10.15
CA THR A 186 14.16 -2.83 10.68
C THR A 186 14.23 -3.92 9.61
N ALA A 187 13.34 -3.88 8.61
CA ALA A 187 13.31 -4.81 7.49
C ALA A 187 14.60 -4.74 6.64
N GLY A 188 15.27 -3.58 6.62
CA GLY A 188 16.58 -3.41 5.96
C GLY A 188 17.78 -3.87 6.78
N SER A 189 17.61 -4.33 8.03
CA SER A 189 18.72 -4.74 8.88
C SER A 189 19.15 -6.18 8.59
N GLY A 190 20.44 -6.38 8.29
CA GLY A 190 20.98 -7.67 7.85
C GLY A 190 20.85 -8.84 8.84
N ALA A 191 20.47 -8.59 10.10
CA ALA A 191 20.26 -9.63 11.09
C ALA A 191 18.99 -10.48 10.84
N ALA A 192 17.99 -9.95 10.13
CA ALA A 192 16.79 -10.69 9.72
C ALA A 192 16.94 -11.35 8.33
N ALA A 193 18.03 -11.06 7.61
CA ALA A 193 18.16 -11.43 6.20
C ALA A 193 18.30 -12.94 5.95
N ASP A 194 18.68 -13.73 6.96
CA ASP A 194 18.87 -15.18 6.84
C ASP A 194 17.75 -16.00 7.49
N ASP A 195 16.72 -15.36 8.06
CA ASP A 195 15.57 -16.03 8.68
C ASP A 195 14.33 -15.84 7.80
N LEU A 196 13.93 -16.90 7.09
CA LEU A 196 12.78 -16.88 6.19
C LEU A 196 11.49 -16.46 6.90
N ALA A 197 11.25 -16.91 8.13
CA ALA A 197 10.03 -16.56 8.86
C ALA A 197 10.03 -15.08 9.27
N ALA A 198 11.21 -14.52 9.58
CA ALA A 198 11.36 -13.10 9.87
C ALA A 198 11.13 -12.25 8.60
N LEU A 199 11.63 -12.69 7.44
CA LEU A 199 11.39 -12.01 6.16
C LEU A 199 9.92 -12.03 5.76
N GLU A 200 9.25 -13.20 5.84
CA GLU A 200 7.82 -13.32 5.56
C GLU A 200 6.99 -12.43 6.50
N GLN A 201 7.34 -12.37 7.79
CA GLN A 201 6.68 -11.46 8.73
C GLN A 201 6.94 -9.98 8.39
N ALA A 202 8.15 -9.63 7.96
CA ALA A 202 8.48 -8.27 7.57
C ALA A 202 7.65 -7.79 6.36
N VAL A 203 7.39 -8.65 5.38
CA VAL A 203 6.48 -8.33 4.26
C VAL A 203 5.09 -7.99 4.78
N LEU A 204 4.52 -8.84 5.64
CA LEU A 204 3.19 -8.61 6.22
C LEU A 204 3.12 -7.31 7.04
N ASP A 205 4.16 -7.01 7.82
CA ASP A 205 4.22 -5.81 8.64
C ASP A 205 4.34 -4.53 7.78
N LEU A 206 5.07 -4.60 6.66
CA LEU A 206 5.17 -3.51 5.69
C LEU A 206 3.85 -3.24 4.97
N GLU A 207 3.17 -4.29 4.51
CA GLU A 207 1.85 -4.19 3.87
C GLU A 207 0.79 -3.64 4.84
N ALA A 208 0.80 -4.10 6.09
CA ALA A 208 -0.07 -3.55 7.13
C ALA A 208 0.24 -2.08 7.43
N GLY A 209 1.53 -1.70 7.45
CA GLY A 209 1.98 -0.32 7.57
C GLY A 209 1.47 0.56 6.42
N LEU A 210 1.55 0.06 5.18
CA LEU A 210 1.02 0.75 4.00
C LEU A 210 -0.48 1.03 4.15
N ALA A 211 -1.27 0.00 4.46
CA ALA A 211 -2.72 0.15 4.62
C ALA A 211 -3.09 1.11 5.75
N THR A 212 -2.33 1.10 6.85
CA THR A 212 -2.57 1.99 8.00
C THR A 212 -2.24 3.43 7.66
N VAL A 213 -1.08 3.71 7.04
CA VAL A 213 -0.70 5.07 6.62
C VAL A 213 -1.70 5.60 5.58
N ALA A 214 -2.09 4.80 4.60
CA ALA A 214 -3.07 5.21 3.59
C ALA A 214 -4.41 5.63 4.22
N THR A 215 -4.98 4.75 5.06
CA THR A 215 -6.24 5.03 5.77
C THR A 215 -6.14 6.28 6.65
N SER A 216 -5.09 6.40 7.47
CA SER A 216 -4.93 7.57 8.35
C SER A 216 -4.65 8.86 7.58
N THR A 217 -4.05 8.79 6.40
CA THR A 217 -3.86 9.95 5.52
C THR A 217 -5.20 10.44 5.00
N GLU A 218 -6.06 9.54 4.52
CA GLU A 218 -7.42 9.85 4.06
C GLU A 218 -8.29 10.44 5.18
N GLU A 219 -8.20 9.89 6.39
CA GLU A 219 -8.90 10.41 7.57
C GLU A 219 -8.48 11.85 7.89
N VAL A 220 -7.19 12.17 7.82
CA VAL A 220 -6.68 13.54 8.04
C VAL A 220 -7.15 14.47 6.93
N SER A 221 -7.07 14.06 5.65
CA SER A 221 -7.57 14.86 4.52
C SER A 221 -9.05 15.16 4.67
N THR A 222 -9.87 14.16 5.01
CA THR A 222 -11.32 14.33 5.25
C THR A 222 -11.59 15.26 6.43
N ALA A 223 -10.85 15.11 7.53
CA ALA A 223 -11.00 15.97 8.69
C ALA A 223 -10.57 17.42 8.39
N GLN A 224 -9.55 17.61 7.55
CA GLN A 224 -9.13 18.93 7.11
C GLN A 224 -10.16 19.57 6.20
N ASP A 225 -10.66 18.83 5.22
CA ASP A 225 -11.69 19.28 4.28
C ASP A 225 -12.92 19.80 5.01
N ALA A 226 -13.42 19.04 5.99
CA ALA A 226 -14.56 19.42 6.81
C ALA A 226 -14.39 20.73 7.60
N VAL A 227 -13.15 21.17 7.82
CA VAL A 227 -12.82 22.43 8.52
C VAL A 227 -12.49 23.56 7.54
N SER A 228 -11.84 23.24 6.42
CA SER A 228 -11.34 24.21 5.45
C SER A 228 -12.37 24.59 4.39
N CYS A 229 -13.14 23.63 3.87
CA CYS A 229 -13.99 23.80 2.69
C CYS A 229 -15.47 23.63 3.08
N PRO A 230 -16.20 24.74 3.31
CA PRO A 230 -17.56 24.67 3.83
C PRO A 230 -18.62 24.28 2.78
N ALA A 231 -18.27 24.25 1.49
CA ALA A 231 -19.18 23.94 0.40
C ALA A 231 -18.94 22.52 -0.14
N PRO A 232 -19.99 21.78 -0.52
CA PRO A 232 -19.87 20.38 -0.96
C PRO A 232 -19.18 20.20 -2.32
N ASP A 233 -19.03 21.28 -3.08
CA ASP A 233 -18.33 21.35 -4.37
C ASP A 233 -16.86 21.82 -4.24
N GLN A 234 -16.39 21.98 -3.01
CA GLN A 234 -15.02 22.35 -2.69
C GLN A 234 -14.35 21.19 -1.98
N VAL A 235 -13.11 20.89 -2.37
CA VAL A 235 -12.29 19.87 -1.73
C VAL A 235 -10.95 20.49 -1.36
N TRP A 236 -10.51 20.29 -0.13
CA TRP A 236 -9.21 20.74 0.32
C TRP A 236 -8.12 19.89 -0.31
N ASP A 237 -7.11 20.56 -0.87
CA ASP A 237 -5.92 19.90 -1.41
C ASP A 237 -4.64 20.57 -0.90
N PRO A 238 -3.61 19.80 -0.46
CA PRO A 238 -2.34 20.36 0.02
C PRO A 238 -1.57 21.16 -1.05
N ASP A 239 -1.80 20.88 -2.34
CA ASP A 239 -1.21 21.59 -3.47
C ASP A 239 -2.06 22.77 -3.96
N GLY A 240 -3.21 23.02 -3.34
CA GLY A 240 -4.09 24.13 -3.69
C GLY A 240 -3.36 25.48 -3.59
N GLY A 241 -2.97 26.02 -4.74
CA GLY A 241 -2.21 27.25 -4.89
C GLY A 241 -0.70 27.10 -4.69
N ARG A 242 -0.20 25.85 -4.72
CA ARG A 242 1.20 25.47 -4.52
C ARG A 242 1.72 24.51 -5.60
N VAL A 243 1.01 24.39 -6.72
CA VAL A 243 1.44 23.56 -7.87
C VAL A 243 2.80 24.06 -8.36
N PRO A 244 3.80 23.18 -8.53
CA PRO A 244 5.14 23.61 -8.96
C PRO A 244 5.11 24.12 -10.40
N ASP A 245 5.93 25.14 -10.70
CA ASP A 245 6.02 25.74 -12.03
C ASP A 245 6.30 24.72 -13.15
N SER A 246 7.03 23.63 -12.85
CA SER A 246 7.30 22.55 -13.80
C SER A 246 6.06 21.73 -14.21
N ALA A 247 4.99 21.78 -13.41
CA ALA A 247 3.70 21.15 -13.68
C ALA A 247 2.68 22.12 -14.28
N LEU A 248 3.05 23.41 -14.44
CA LEU A 248 2.22 24.44 -15.05
C LEU A 248 2.69 24.72 -16.49
N ALA A 249 1.74 25.04 -17.36
CA ALA A 249 2.02 25.40 -18.74
C ALA A 249 1.29 26.68 -19.15
N ALA A 250 1.97 27.49 -19.97
CA ALA A 250 1.43 28.75 -20.50
C ALA A 250 0.31 28.51 -21.51
N ILE A 251 -0.79 29.24 -21.37
CA ILE A 251 -1.85 29.25 -22.37
C ILE A 251 -1.34 29.98 -23.62
N PRO A 252 -1.29 29.37 -24.82
CA PRO A 252 -0.59 29.94 -25.97
C PRO A 252 -1.06 31.33 -26.42
N TRP A 253 -2.37 31.60 -26.34
CA TRP A 253 -2.95 32.91 -26.70
C TRP A 253 -3.10 33.86 -25.51
N SER A 254 -2.80 33.41 -24.28
CA SER A 254 -2.70 34.25 -23.08
C SER A 254 -1.45 33.88 -22.26
N PRO A 255 -0.22 34.24 -22.71
CA PRO A 255 1.02 33.74 -22.12
C PRO A 255 1.35 34.25 -20.71
N SER A 256 0.50 35.09 -20.11
CA SER A 256 0.54 35.42 -18.68
C SER A 256 -0.21 34.40 -17.82
N ASP A 257 -1.16 33.68 -18.41
CA ASP A 257 -2.02 32.71 -17.75
C ASP A 257 -1.47 31.30 -17.83
N ARG A 258 -1.74 30.51 -16.80
CA ARG A 258 -1.19 29.16 -16.62
C ARG A 258 -2.29 28.20 -16.22
N VAL A 259 -2.23 26.99 -16.75
CA VAL A 259 -3.01 25.84 -16.28
C VAL A 259 -2.08 24.67 -16.02
N ARG A 260 -2.57 23.61 -15.38
CA ARG A 260 -1.80 22.37 -15.23
C ARG A 260 -1.48 21.80 -16.60
N ALA A 261 -0.25 21.33 -16.78
CA ALA A 261 0.26 20.95 -18.10
C ALA A 261 -0.54 19.82 -18.76
N ASP A 262 -1.11 18.92 -17.96
CA ASP A 262 -1.92 17.78 -18.39
C ASP A 262 -3.34 18.16 -18.84
N VAL A 263 -3.82 19.37 -18.54
CA VAL A 263 -5.11 19.87 -19.05
C VAL A 263 -4.97 20.85 -20.22
N LEU A 264 -3.74 21.27 -20.53
CA LEU A 264 -3.48 22.29 -21.54
C LEU A 264 -3.94 21.86 -22.94
N ASP A 265 -3.64 20.63 -23.36
CA ASP A 265 -3.97 20.15 -24.70
C ASP A 265 -5.49 20.19 -24.96
N GLY A 266 -6.30 19.84 -23.96
CA GLY A 266 -7.76 19.96 -24.01
C GLY A 266 -8.21 21.41 -24.17
N LEU A 267 -7.60 22.35 -23.42
CA LEU A 267 -7.92 23.77 -23.51
C LEU A 267 -7.55 24.36 -24.88
N VAL A 268 -6.40 23.96 -25.43
CA VAL A 268 -5.93 24.38 -26.75
C VAL A 268 -6.86 23.86 -27.85
N ALA A 269 -7.31 22.62 -27.76
CA ALA A 269 -8.26 22.05 -28.70
C ALA A 269 -9.63 22.73 -28.62
N LEU A 270 -10.10 23.04 -27.40
CA LEU A 270 -11.33 23.79 -27.18
C LEU A 270 -11.25 25.20 -27.78
N ASP A 271 -10.16 25.92 -27.56
CA ASP A 271 -9.94 27.26 -28.13
C ASP A 271 -9.88 27.22 -29.66
N ALA A 272 -9.21 26.23 -30.26
CA ALA A 272 -9.18 26.10 -31.71
C ALA A 272 -10.59 25.95 -32.31
N ALA A 273 -11.44 25.10 -31.71
CA ALA A 273 -12.84 24.95 -32.12
C ALA A 273 -13.67 26.22 -31.86
N TYR A 274 -13.39 26.94 -30.76
CA TYR A 274 -14.03 28.22 -30.45
C TYR A 274 -13.65 29.31 -31.48
N VAL A 275 -12.39 29.36 -31.90
CA VAL A 275 -11.89 30.24 -32.97
C VAL A 275 -12.57 29.91 -34.30
N GLU A 276 -12.74 28.64 -34.66
CA GLU A 276 -13.48 28.26 -35.86
C GLU A 276 -14.93 28.76 -35.84
N ARG A 277 -15.55 28.77 -34.66
CA ARG A 277 -16.95 29.18 -34.49
C ARG A 277 -17.15 30.70 -34.45
N PHE A 278 -16.28 31.43 -33.77
CA PHE A 278 -16.47 32.85 -33.43
C PHE A 278 -15.41 33.79 -34.01
N GLY A 279 -14.32 33.25 -34.58
CA GLY A 279 -13.23 34.02 -35.19
C GLY A 279 -12.33 34.75 -34.19
N VAL A 280 -12.45 34.44 -32.90
CA VAL A 280 -11.66 35.03 -31.81
C VAL A 280 -11.29 33.94 -30.80
N HIS A 281 -10.14 34.10 -30.14
CA HIS A 281 -9.72 33.22 -29.05
C HIS A 281 -10.62 33.37 -27.82
N LEU A 282 -10.65 32.34 -26.98
CA LEU A 282 -11.18 32.41 -25.63
C LEU A 282 -10.48 33.51 -24.84
N THR A 283 -11.25 34.40 -24.24
CA THR A 283 -10.70 35.45 -23.37
C THR A 283 -10.48 34.85 -21.98
N ILE A 284 -9.22 34.75 -21.54
CA ILE A 284 -8.87 34.28 -20.20
C ILE A 284 -8.88 35.49 -19.25
N ASN A 285 -9.74 35.46 -18.24
CA ASN A 285 -9.79 36.48 -17.18
C ASN A 285 -9.02 36.04 -15.94
N SER A 286 -9.03 34.74 -15.65
CA SER A 286 -8.35 34.12 -14.52
C SER A 286 -8.01 32.67 -14.87
N SER A 287 -6.94 32.16 -14.28
CA SER A 287 -6.43 30.80 -14.50
C SER A 287 -5.84 30.26 -13.19
N TYR A 288 -4.69 29.59 -13.20
CA TYR A 288 -4.01 29.19 -11.97
C TYR A 288 -3.85 30.36 -10.99
N ARG A 289 -4.22 30.15 -9.73
CA ARG A 289 -4.05 31.11 -8.63
C ARG A 289 -3.14 30.50 -7.57
N THR A 290 -2.15 31.26 -7.12
CA THR A 290 -1.35 30.89 -5.96
C THR A 290 -2.18 30.92 -4.67
N TYR A 291 -1.67 30.29 -3.61
CA TYR A 291 -2.33 30.28 -2.31
C TYR A 291 -2.54 31.71 -1.79
N GLU A 292 -1.54 32.58 -1.94
CA GLU A 292 -1.58 33.97 -1.50
C GLU A 292 -2.58 34.81 -2.30
N GLU A 293 -2.68 34.59 -3.61
CA GLU A 293 -3.69 35.24 -4.46
C GLU A 293 -5.10 34.82 -4.05
N GLN A 294 -5.31 33.52 -3.81
CA GLN A 294 -6.59 33.01 -3.33
C GLN A 294 -6.94 33.62 -1.96
N ALA A 295 -5.97 33.70 -1.04
CA ALA A 295 -6.16 34.31 0.27
C ALA A 295 -6.50 35.80 0.20
N GLY A 296 -5.95 36.52 -0.78
CA GLY A 296 -6.29 37.93 -1.02
C GLY A 296 -7.70 38.14 -1.58
N LEU A 297 -8.24 37.14 -2.30
CA LEU A 297 -9.60 37.18 -2.88
C LEU A 297 -10.66 36.62 -1.93
N TYR A 298 -10.28 35.77 -1.00
CA TYR A 298 -11.21 35.10 -0.10
C TYR A 298 -11.88 36.09 0.87
N ASP A 299 -13.20 36.15 0.81
CA ASP A 299 -14.05 36.86 1.75
C ASP A 299 -15.09 35.85 2.28
N PRO A 300 -15.02 35.45 3.57
CA PRO A 300 -15.97 34.48 4.13
C PRO A 300 -17.43 34.96 4.14
N SER A 301 -17.68 36.25 3.90
CA SER A 301 -19.04 36.79 3.74
C SER A 301 -19.58 36.69 2.30
N SER A 302 -18.73 36.30 1.34
CA SER A 302 -19.04 36.15 -0.08
C SER A 302 -18.87 34.69 -0.53
N PRO A 303 -19.80 34.13 -1.30
CA PRO A 303 -19.69 32.75 -1.78
C PRO A 303 -18.80 32.59 -3.03
N ILE A 304 -18.29 33.69 -3.60
CA ILE A 304 -17.63 33.75 -4.93
C ILE A 304 -16.20 33.19 -4.93
N ALA A 305 -15.48 33.34 -3.82
CA ALA A 305 -14.12 32.82 -3.71
C ALA A 305 -14.11 31.67 -2.70
N ALA A 306 -13.67 30.50 -3.12
CA ALA A 306 -13.42 29.39 -2.20
C ALA A 306 -12.31 29.76 -1.20
N PRO A 307 -12.30 29.15 0.00
CA PRO A 307 -11.17 29.29 0.92
C PRO A 307 -9.84 28.89 0.25
N PRO A 308 -8.70 29.46 0.67
CA PRO A 308 -7.38 29.04 0.19
C PRO A 308 -7.16 27.53 0.40
N GLY A 309 -6.68 26.84 -0.64
CA GLY A 309 -6.56 25.39 -0.65
C GLY A 309 -7.81 24.62 -1.12
N CYS A 310 -8.96 25.29 -1.28
CA CYS A 310 -10.24 24.67 -1.68
C CYS A 310 -10.69 25.00 -3.12
N SER A 311 -9.86 25.73 -3.90
CA SER A 311 -10.23 26.19 -5.24
C SER A 311 -9.52 25.38 -6.33
N ASN A 312 -10.26 24.98 -7.36
CA ASN A 312 -9.69 24.35 -8.56
C ASN A 312 -8.77 25.28 -9.37
N HIS A 313 -8.87 26.61 -9.19
CA HIS A 313 -7.83 27.53 -9.69
C HIS A 313 -6.49 27.28 -9.00
N GLY A 314 -6.50 26.94 -7.71
CA GLY A 314 -5.30 26.57 -6.97
C GLY A 314 -4.62 25.31 -7.50
N LEU A 315 -5.36 24.43 -8.18
CA LEU A 315 -4.82 23.21 -8.78
C LEU A 315 -4.45 23.39 -10.26
N GLY A 316 -4.70 24.58 -10.83
CA GLY A 316 -4.48 24.86 -12.25
C GLY A 316 -5.49 24.16 -13.16
N PHE A 317 -6.64 23.76 -12.61
CA PHE A 317 -7.69 23.04 -13.31
C PHE A 317 -8.84 23.91 -13.79
N ALA A 318 -8.92 25.15 -13.32
CA ALA A 318 -10.02 26.05 -13.66
C ALA A 318 -9.53 27.27 -14.44
N VAL A 319 -10.42 27.79 -15.28
CA VAL A 319 -10.28 29.08 -15.96
C VAL A 319 -11.57 29.87 -15.82
N ASP A 320 -11.44 31.18 -15.63
CA ASP A 320 -12.57 32.10 -15.76
C ASP A 320 -12.50 32.77 -17.13
N LEU A 321 -13.59 32.67 -17.89
CA LEU A 321 -13.68 33.09 -19.29
C LEU A 321 -14.49 34.38 -19.47
N GLY A 322 -13.98 35.26 -20.34
CA GLY A 322 -14.63 36.51 -20.74
C GLY A 322 -15.19 36.46 -22.17
N GLY A 323 -15.19 37.62 -22.84
CA GLY A 323 -15.47 37.69 -24.29
C GLY A 323 -16.90 37.33 -24.71
N GLY A 324 -17.84 37.29 -23.77
CA GLY A 324 -19.23 36.88 -23.96
C GLY A 324 -19.59 35.65 -23.13
N VAL A 325 -18.62 34.85 -22.69
CA VAL A 325 -18.87 33.65 -21.87
C VAL A 325 -19.35 34.00 -20.47
N GLN A 326 -18.91 35.13 -19.91
CA GLN A 326 -19.21 35.57 -18.54
C GLN A 326 -20.68 35.97 -18.28
N ALA A 327 -21.60 35.65 -19.17
CA ALA A 327 -23.03 35.88 -19.01
C ALA A 327 -23.82 34.70 -19.57
N PHE A 328 -24.80 34.21 -18.82
CA PHE A 328 -25.70 33.13 -19.25
C PHE A 328 -26.48 33.48 -20.52
N GLY A 329 -26.72 32.47 -21.36
CA GLY A 329 -27.56 32.58 -22.57
C GLY A 329 -26.95 33.40 -23.71
N THR A 330 -25.66 33.77 -23.61
CA THR A 330 -24.95 34.31 -24.76
C THR A 330 -24.63 33.18 -25.75
N PRO A 331 -24.49 33.48 -27.05
CA PRO A 331 -24.06 32.48 -28.03
C PRO A 331 -22.75 31.78 -27.65
N GLN A 332 -21.84 32.50 -27.01
CA GLN A 332 -20.54 32.01 -26.55
C GLN A 332 -20.69 31.00 -25.40
N TYR A 333 -21.44 31.36 -24.35
CA TYR A 333 -21.72 30.47 -23.22
C TYR A 333 -22.45 29.20 -23.68
N ASP A 334 -23.54 29.36 -24.46
CA ASP A 334 -24.35 28.23 -24.92
C ASP A 334 -23.54 27.27 -25.81
N TRP A 335 -22.61 27.79 -26.61
CA TRP A 335 -21.72 26.97 -27.42
C TRP A 335 -20.75 26.20 -26.54
N LEU A 336 -20.12 26.82 -25.54
CA LEU A 336 -19.24 26.10 -24.61
C LEU A 336 -20.01 25.02 -23.85
N LYS A 337 -21.23 25.30 -23.39
CA LYS A 337 -22.08 24.32 -22.70
C LYS A 337 -22.36 23.07 -23.53
N GLN A 338 -22.39 23.21 -24.85
CA GLN A 338 -22.66 22.10 -25.77
C GLN A 338 -21.39 21.36 -26.22
N ASN A 339 -20.21 21.98 -26.13
CA ASN A 339 -19.00 21.48 -26.79
C ASN A 339 -17.81 21.22 -25.85
N ALA A 340 -17.69 21.96 -24.73
CA ALA A 340 -16.50 21.95 -23.89
C ALA A 340 -16.14 20.55 -23.37
N GLU A 341 -17.15 19.73 -23.03
CA GLU A 341 -16.94 18.41 -22.41
C GLU A 341 -16.21 17.45 -23.35
N ALA A 342 -16.41 17.57 -24.66
CA ALA A 342 -15.68 16.80 -25.67
C ALA A 342 -14.17 17.10 -25.70
N PHE A 343 -13.75 18.20 -25.08
CA PHE A 343 -12.36 18.64 -24.96
C PHE A 343 -11.83 18.51 -23.52
N GLY A 344 -12.59 17.85 -22.63
CA GLY A 344 -12.19 17.65 -21.24
C GLY A 344 -12.41 18.87 -20.34
N TRP A 345 -13.29 19.80 -20.72
CA TRP A 345 -13.67 20.96 -19.91
C TRP A 345 -15.17 20.97 -19.66
N THR A 346 -15.62 21.37 -18.48
CA THR A 346 -17.03 21.40 -18.12
C THR A 346 -17.39 22.68 -17.39
N HIS A 347 -18.67 23.00 -17.41
CA HIS A 347 -19.26 24.01 -16.56
C HIS A 347 -19.85 23.28 -15.36
N PRO A 348 -19.27 23.43 -14.14
CA PRO A 348 -19.64 22.60 -13.00
C PRO A 348 -21.05 22.93 -12.48
N ASP A 349 -21.71 21.93 -11.89
CA ASP A 349 -23.10 22.04 -11.42
C ASP A 349 -23.33 23.22 -10.45
N PHE A 350 -22.33 23.55 -9.63
CA PHE A 350 -22.46 24.68 -8.69
C PHE A 350 -22.54 26.04 -9.42
N ALA A 351 -21.95 26.13 -10.62
CA ALA A 351 -21.85 27.33 -11.44
C ALA A 351 -23.04 27.53 -12.39
N GLU A 352 -23.92 26.53 -12.52
CA GLU A 352 -25.14 26.61 -13.34
C GLU A 352 -26.06 27.78 -12.91
N PRO A 353 -26.98 28.24 -13.80
CA PRO A 353 -27.94 29.30 -13.47
C PRO A 353 -28.76 29.04 -12.20
N ASP A 354 -29.06 27.77 -11.91
CA ASP A 354 -29.77 27.28 -10.73
C ASP A 354 -28.83 26.62 -9.70
N GLY A 355 -27.52 26.72 -9.92
CA GLY A 355 -26.47 26.24 -9.03
C GLY A 355 -26.34 27.08 -7.76
N ARG A 356 -25.49 26.60 -6.83
CA ARG A 356 -25.24 27.25 -5.54
C ARG A 356 -24.65 28.65 -5.72
N VAL A 357 -23.76 28.83 -6.69
CA VAL A 357 -23.08 30.09 -7.00
C VAL A 357 -23.08 30.23 -8.53
N PRO A 358 -24.08 30.88 -9.13
CA PRO A 358 -24.14 31.01 -10.57
C PRO A 358 -22.95 31.81 -11.14
N GLU A 359 -22.07 31.12 -11.87
CA GLU A 359 -20.80 31.64 -12.37
C GLU A 359 -20.59 31.25 -13.84
N PRO A 360 -21.26 31.92 -14.80
CA PRO A 360 -21.18 31.55 -16.22
C PRO A 360 -19.76 31.62 -16.80
N TRP A 361 -18.88 32.37 -16.14
CA TRP A 361 -17.47 32.49 -16.51
C TRP A 361 -16.63 31.30 -16.08
N HIS A 362 -17.06 30.46 -15.12
CA HIS A 362 -16.20 29.48 -14.47
C HIS A 362 -16.25 28.12 -15.16
N TRP A 363 -15.10 27.63 -15.63
CA TRP A 363 -14.98 26.35 -16.32
C TRP A 363 -13.84 25.53 -15.73
N GLU A 364 -14.07 24.24 -15.57
CA GLU A 364 -13.14 23.32 -14.93
C GLU A 364 -12.75 22.19 -15.88
N SER A 365 -11.52 21.71 -15.79
CA SER A 365 -11.16 20.42 -16.37
C SER A 365 -11.98 19.31 -15.73
N VAL A 366 -12.42 18.34 -16.52
CA VAL A 366 -13.10 17.14 -16.00
C VAL A 366 -12.21 16.33 -15.04
N LEU A 367 -10.89 16.50 -15.10
CA LEU A 367 -9.96 15.88 -14.15
C LEU A 367 -10.11 16.41 -12.72
N ALA A 368 -10.58 17.65 -12.55
CA ALA A 368 -10.87 18.20 -11.22
C ALA A 368 -11.95 17.39 -10.47
N ARG A 369 -12.74 16.59 -11.21
CA ARG A 369 -13.82 15.76 -10.68
C ARG A 369 -13.47 14.26 -10.65
N ALA A 370 -12.29 13.87 -11.14
CA ALA A 370 -11.84 12.48 -11.14
C ALA A 370 -11.24 12.07 -9.78
N ASP A 371 -10.83 13.06 -8.99
CA ASP A 371 -10.17 12.89 -7.68
C ASP A 371 -11.10 13.21 -6.49
N SER A 372 -12.39 13.50 -6.76
CA SER A 372 -13.43 13.90 -5.77
C SER A 372 -14.41 12.79 -5.42
#